data_AF-A0A2R9B6M1-F1
#
_entry.id   AF-A0A2R9B6M1-F1
#
_cell.length_a   1.000
_cell.length_b   1.000
_cell.length_c   1.000
_cell.angle_alpha   90.00
_cell.angle_beta   90.00
_cell.angle_gamma   90.00
#
_symmetry.space_group_name_H-M   'P 1'
#
loop_
_entity.id
_entity.type
_entity.pdbx_description
1 polymer ?
#
loop_
_entity_poly.entity_id
_entity_poly.type
_entity_poly.pdbx_seq_one_letter_code
_entity_poly.pdbx_strand_id
1 'polypeptide(L)'
;MALQLSREQGITLRGSAEIVAEFFSFGINSILYQRGIYPSETFTRVQKNGLTLLVTTDLELIKYLNNVVEQLEDWLYKCSVQKLDEIRSVIRQITATVTFLPLLEVSCSFDLLIYTDKDLVVPEKWEESGSQFITNSEEVCLCSFTTTIHKVNSMVAYKIPVND
;
A
#
# COMPACT_ATOMS: atom_id res chain seq x y z
N MET A 1 -15.89 -43.81 -7.85
CA MET A 1 -14.68 -43.00 -7.63
C MET A 1 -15.09 -41.54 -7.58
N ALA A 2 -14.76 -40.82 -6.51
CA ALA A 2 -14.91 -39.37 -6.50
C ALA A 2 -13.63 -38.76 -7.08
N LEU A 3 -13.74 -38.04 -8.21
CA LEU A 3 -12.65 -37.20 -8.70
C LEU A 3 -12.60 -35.94 -7.85
N GLN A 4 -11.79 -35.95 -6.81
CA GLN A 4 -11.57 -34.79 -5.98
C GLN A 4 -10.70 -33.80 -6.75
N LEU A 5 -11.34 -32.83 -7.40
CA LEU A 5 -10.66 -31.65 -7.95
C LEU A 5 -9.79 -31.05 -6.85
N SER A 6 -8.48 -31.00 -7.11
CA SER A 6 -7.46 -30.48 -6.20
C SER A 6 -7.62 -28.96 -6.07
N ARG A 7 -8.57 -28.54 -5.25
CA ARG A 7 -8.74 -27.16 -4.82
C ARG A 7 -7.54 -26.84 -3.92
N GLU A 8 -6.68 -25.92 -4.36
CA GLU A 8 -5.51 -25.52 -3.57
C GLU A 8 -5.97 -24.97 -2.21
N GLN A 9 -5.58 -25.68 -1.14
CA GLN A 9 -6.04 -25.45 0.23
C GLN A 9 -4.98 -24.74 1.10
N GLY A 10 -3.99 -24.12 0.46
CA GLY A 10 -2.94 -23.34 1.12
C GLY A 10 -2.52 -22.15 0.26
N ILE A 11 -2.08 -21.07 0.91
CA ILE A 11 -1.57 -19.89 0.23
C ILE A 11 -0.15 -20.18 -0.27
N THR A 12 0.07 -20.05 -1.57
CA THR A 12 1.40 -20.19 -2.17
C THR A 12 2.22 -18.91 -1.96
N LEU A 13 3.55 -19.00 -2.09
CA LEU A 13 4.43 -17.81 -2.02
C LEU A 13 3.99 -16.72 -3.01
N ARG A 14 3.69 -17.13 -4.25
CA ARG A 14 3.11 -16.28 -5.30
C ARG A 14 1.77 -15.68 -4.88
N GLY A 15 0.82 -16.50 -4.44
CA GLY A 15 -0.49 -16.00 -3.98
C GLY A 15 -0.36 -15.00 -2.82
N SER A 16 0.60 -15.18 -1.91
CA SER A 16 0.84 -14.17 -0.87
C SER A 16 1.51 -12.90 -1.38
N ALA A 17 2.32 -12.95 -2.45
CA ALA A 17 2.87 -11.76 -3.08
C ALA A 17 1.75 -10.97 -3.78
N GLU A 18 0.92 -11.63 -4.58
CA GLU A 18 -0.25 -11.07 -5.25
C GLU A 18 -1.21 -10.36 -4.26
N ILE A 19 -1.53 -10.99 -3.12
CA ILE A 19 -2.43 -10.39 -2.11
C ILE A 19 -1.79 -9.16 -1.41
N VAL A 20 -0.46 -9.14 -1.18
CA VAL A 20 0.21 -7.94 -0.62
C VAL A 20 0.26 -6.82 -1.65
N ALA A 21 0.64 -7.13 -2.89
CA ALA A 21 0.75 -6.15 -3.96
C ALA A 21 -0.63 -5.49 -4.24
N GLU A 22 -1.70 -6.29 -4.23
CA GLU A 22 -3.08 -5.80 -4.29
C GLU A 22 -3.44 -4.90 -3.08
N PHE A 23 -3.03 -5.26 -1.86
CA PHE A 23 -3.24 -4.39 -0.70
C PHE A 23 -2.56 -3.03 -0.85
N PHE A 24 -1.29 -2.99 -1.27
CA PHE A 24 -0.57 -1.73 -1.47
C PHE A 24 -1.24 -0.87 -2.54
N SER A 25 -1.71 -1.47 -3.64
CA SER A 25 -2.47 -0.75 -4.67
C SER A 25 -3.70 -0.04 -4.09
N PHE A 26 -4.55 -0.74 -3.33
CA PHE A 26 -5.72 -0.13 -2.70
C PHE A 26 -5.38 0.84 -1.55
N GLY A 27 -4.32 0.56 -0.78
CA GLY A 27 -3.84 1.43 0.29
C GLY A 27 -3.36 2.78 -0.24
N ILE A 28 -2.52 2.77 -1.27
CA ILE A 28 -2.01 3.99 -1.93
C ILE A 28 -3.17 4.81 -2.52
N ASN A 29 -4.07 4.19 -3.28
CA ASN A 29 -5.25 4.87 -3.82
C ASN A 29 -6.12 5.51 -2.72
N SER A 30 -6.30 4.81 -1.59
CA SER A 30 -7.05 5.35 -0.44
C SER A 30 -6.36 6.58 0.16
N ILE A 31 -5.03 6.56 0.31
CA ILE A 31 -4.27 7.71 0.83
C ILE A 31 -4.34 8.90 -0.14
N LEU A 32 -4.09 8.68 -1.44
CA LEU A 32 -4.12 9.74 -2.46
C LEU A 32 -5.48 10.47 -2.50
N TYR A 33 -6.58 9.72 -2.39
CA TYR A 33 -7.93 10.28 -2.29
C TYR A 33 -8.14 11.03 -0.97
N GLN A 34 -7.85 10.40 0.18
CA GLN A 34 -8.17 10.95 1.50
C GLN A 34 -7.30 12.15 1.89
N ARG A 35 -6.12 12.31 1.28
CA ARG A 35 -5.24 13.48 1.45
C ARG A 35 -5.37 14.52 0.33
N GLY A 36 -6.29 14.31 -0.63
CA GLY A 36 -6.58 15.28 -1.69
C GLY A 36 -5.41 15.51 -2.66
N ILE A 37 -4.52 14.52 -2.83
CA ILE A 37 -3.36 14.61 -3.73
C ILE A 37 -3.82 14.64 -5.19
N TYR A 38 -4.90 13.92 -5.49
CA TYR A 38 -5.59 13.94 -6.77
C TYR A 38 -7.06 14.34 -6.57
N PRO A 39 -7.70 14.99 -7.57
CA PRO A 39 -9.09 15.42 -7.47
C PRO A 39 -10.07 14.26 -7.25
N SER A 40 -11.15 14.50 -6.49
CA SER A 40 -12.11 13.44 -6.11
C SER A 40 -12.79 12.74 -7.30
N GLU A 41 -12.91 13.45 -8.41
CA GLU A 41 -13.49 13.02 -9.69
C GLU A 41 -12.57 12.09 -10.49
N THR A 42 -11.27 12.06 -10.20
CA THR A 42 -10.33 11.09 -10.79
C THR A 42 -10.32 9.76 -10.04
N PHE A 43 -11.34 9.47 -9.23
CA PHE A 43 -11.49 8.19 -8.52
C PHE A 43 -12.86 7.56 -8.78
N THR A 44 -12.87 6.25 -8.96
CA THR A 44 -14.08 5.44 -9.09
C THR A 44 -14.19 4.40 -7.97
N ARG A 45 -15.43 3.98 -7.68
CA ARG A 45 -15.74 2.99 -6.64
C ARG A 45 -15.70 1.59 -7.23
N VAL A 46 -14.90 0.71 -6.64
CA VAL A 46 -14.80 -0.71 -6.99
C VAL A 46 -15.14 -1.61 -5.80
N GLN A 47 -15.82 -2.72 -6.06
CA GLN A 47 -16.17 -3.71 -5.04
C GLN A 47 -15.10 -4.81 -5.03
N LYS A 48 -14.31 -4.91 -3.95
CA LYS A 48 -13.34 -5.99 -3.76
C LYS A 48 -13.46 -6.55 -2.34
N ASN A 49 -13.51 -7.88 -2.20
CA ASN A 49 -13.51 -8.59 -0.91
C ASN A 49 -14.56 -8.09 0.11
N GLY A 50 -15.74 -7.68 -0.37
CA GLY A 50 -16.82 -7.13 0.46
C GLY A 50 -16.60 -5.69 0.94
N LEU A 51 -15.67 -4.96 0.34
CA LEU A 51 -15.39 -3.55 0.59
C LEU A 51 -15.65 -2.72 -0.68
N THR A 52 -16.19 -1.52 -0.49
CA THR A 52 -16.17 -0.45 -1.49
C THR A 52 -14.85 0.30 -1.34
N LEU A 53 -13.98 0.14 -2.32
CA LEU A 53 -12.67 0.79 -2.38
C LEU A 53 -12.70 1.86 -3.47
N LEU A 54 -11.82 2.85 -3.34
CA LEU A 54 -11.60 3.86 -4.37
C LEU A 54 -10.31 3.53 -5.12
N VAL A 55 -10.35 3.66 -6.45
CA VAL A 55 -9.19 3.52 -7.34
C VAL A 55 -9.18 4.67 -8.34
N THR A 56 -7.99 5.12 -8.72
CA THR A 56 -7.82 6.18 -9.71
C THR A 56 -8.38 5.77 -11.08
N THR A 57 -8.90 6.76 -11.82
CA THR A 57 -9.24 6.68 -13.24
C THR A 57 -8.23 7.41 -14.13
N ASP A 58 -7.26 8.11 -13.55
CA ASP A 58 -6.20 8.81 -14.27
C ASP A 58 -5.20 7.82 -14.89
N LEU A 59 -4.98 7.93 -16.20
CA LEU A 59 -4.21 6.94 -16.96
C LEU A 59 -2.71 6.97 -16.62
N GLU A 60 -2.16 8.12 -16.26
CA GLU A 60 -0.74 8.24 -15.90
C GLU A 60 -0.49 7.63 -14.52
N LEU A 61 -1.34 7.95 -13.53
CA LEU A 61 -1.29 7.36 -12.21
C LEU A 61 -1.59 5.84 -12.23
N ILE A 62 -2.56 5.37 -13.02
CA ILE A 62 -2.80 3.93 -13.21
C ILE A 62 -1.52 3.25 -13.74
N LYS A 63 -0.90 3.82 -14.78
CA LYS A 63 0.34 3.28 -15.36
C LYS A 63 1.49 3.28 -14.35
N TYR A 64 1.64 4.37 -13.58
CA TYR A 64 2.65 4.47 -12.53
C TYR A 64 2.45 3.41 -11.45
N LEU A 65 1.25 3.32 -10.87
CA LEU A 65 0.93 2.35 -9.82
C LEU A 65 1.03 0.90 -10.31
N ASN A 66 0.67 0.61 -11.56
CA ASN A 66 0.84 -0.74 -12.13
C ASN A 66 2.32 -1.13 -12.22
N ASN A 67 3.21 -0.26 -12.74
CA ASN A 67 4.65 -0.55 -12.76
C ASN A 67 5.22 -0.80 -11.35
N VAL A 68 4.74 -0.04 -10.36
CA VAL A 68 5.10 -0.19 -8.95
C VAL A 68 4.63 -1.54 -8.40
N VAL A 69 3.37 -1.89 -8.62
CA VAL A 69 2.72 -3.11 -8.09
C VAL A 69 3.32 -4.36 -8.73
N GLU A 70 3.56 -4.36 -10.04
CA GLU A 70 4.28 -5.44 -10.75
C GLU A 70 5.68 -5.65 -10.17
N GLN A 71 6.46 -4.57 -10.00
CA GLN A 71 7.81 -4.67 -9.45
C GLN A 71 7.82 -5.13 -7.99
N LEU A 72 6.83 -4.69 -7.21
CA LEU A 72 6.63 -5.08 -5.82
C LEU A 72 6.25 -6.56 -5.69
N GLU A 73 5.36 -7.08 -6.53
CA GLU A 73 5.04 -8.52 -6.58
C GLU A 73 6.30 -9.36 -6.82
N ASP A 74 7.16 -8.90 -7.72
CA ASP A 74 8.43 -9.54 -8.08
C ASP A 74 9.45 -9.55 -6.92
N TRP A 75 9.48 -8.51 -6.10
CA TRP A 75 10.33 -8.41 -4.90
C TRP A 75 9.75 -9.19 -3.70
N LEU A 76 8.44 -9.20 -3.55
CA LEU A 76 7.73 -10.04 -2.58
C LEU A 76 7.97 -11.53 -2.90
N TYR A 77 7.83 -11.94 -4.16
CA TYR A 77 8.09 -13.33 -4.57
C TYR A 77 9.52 -13.78 -4.27
N LYS A 78 10.49 -12.86 -4.22
CA LYS A 78 11.89 -13.12 -3.83
C LYS A 78 12.11 -13.20 -2.30
N CYS A 79 11.04 -13.15 -1.50
CA CYS A 79 11.00 -13.27 -0.03
C CYS A 79 11.67 -12.12 0.78
N SER A 80 11.79 -10.91 0.23
CA SER A 80 12.32 -9.75 0.97
C SER A 80 11.34 -9.11 1.99
N VAL A 81 10.16 -9.70 2.27
CA VAL A 81 9.12 -9.21 3.21
C VAL A 81 8.42 -10.41 3.94
N GLN A 82 7.77 -10.30 5.13
CA GLN A 82 7.47 -11.49 6.00
C GLN A 82 6.17 -11.53 6.88
N LYS A 83 5.14 -12.39 6.57
CA LYS A 83 3.77 -12.86 7.09
C LYS A 83 2.35 -12.10 7.01
N LEU A 84 1.44 -12.21 5.99
CA LEU A 84 0.13 -11.48 5.57
C LEU A 84 -1.39 -11.93 5.86
N ASP A 85 -2.20 -11.42 6.82
CA ASP A 85 -3.71 -11.32 6.80
C ASP A 85 -4.32 -10.49 7.97
N GLU A 86 -5.31 -9.64 7.65
CA GLU A 86 -6.01 -8.54 8.37
C GLU A 86 -6.30 -7.34 7.41
N ILE A 87 -6.09 -7.47 6.09
CA ILE A 87 -6.24 -6.39 5.07
C ILE A 87 -7.47 -5.50 5.29
N ARG A 88 -8.63 -6.11 5.56
CA ARG A 88 -9.89 -5.39 5.78
C ARG A 88 -9.86 -4.49 7.02
N SER A 89 -9.14 -4.89 8.06
CA SER A 89 -8.87 -4.06 9.23
C SER A 89 -7.98 -2.88 8.81
N VAL A 90 -6.86 -3.16 8.13
CA VAL A 90 -5.85 -2.15 7.78
C VAL A 90 -6.38 -1.10 6.81
N ILE A 91 -7.07 -1.45 5.72
CA ILE A 91 -7.68 -0.45 4.80
C ILE A 91 -8.72 0.44 5.52
N ARG A 92 -9.54 -0.16 6.39
CA ARG A 92 -10.49 0.62 7.21
C ARG A 92 -9.78 1.52 8.21
N GLN A 93 -8.64 1.08 8.76
CA GLN A 93 -7.85 1.88 9.67
C GLN A 93 -7.06 2.97 8.98
N ILE A 94 -6.53 2.79 7.76
CA ILE A 94 -5.96 3.88 6.95
C ILE A 94 -7.02 4.98 6.83
N THR A 95 -8.22 4.58 6.40
CA THR A 95 -9.40 5.47 6.30
C THR A 95 -9.77 6.16 7.62
N ALA A 96 -9.67 5.46 8.76
CA ALA A 96 -9.93 6.05 10.06
C ALA A 96 -8.79 6.99 10.52
N THR A 97 -7.53 6.62 10.31
CA THR A 97 -6.36 7.42 10.73
C THR A 97 -6.36 8.78 10.07
N VAL A 98 -6.76 8.90 8.79
CA VAL A 98 -6.83 10.20 8.12
C VAL A 98 -7.84 11.16 8.79
N THR A 99 -8.84 10.67 9.52
CA THR A 99 -9.74 11.54 10.32
C THR A 99 -9.09 12.11 11.59
N PHE A 100 -7.95 11.58 12.02
CA PHE A 100 -7.16 12.06 13.15
C PHE A 100 -5.90 12.83 12.72
N LEU A 101 -5.52 12.78 11.44
CA LEU A 101 -4.39 13.56 10.91
C LEU A 101 -4.78 15.04 10.77
N PRO A 102 -3.82 15.98 10.94
CA PRO A 102 -4.03 17.38 10.59
C PRO A 102 -4.59 17.54 9.16
N LEU A 103 -5.50 18.50 8.99
CA LEU A 103 -6.04 18.89 7.70
C LEU A 103 -4.92 19.45 6.82
N LEU A 104 -4.87 19.04 5.55
CA LEU A 104 -3.98 19.65 4.56
C LEU A 104 -4.76 20.76 3.86
N GLU A 105 -4.46 22.00 4.23
CA GLU A 105 -5.01 23.20 3.57
C GLU A 105 -4.18 23.62 2.35
N VAL A 106 -3.06 22.94 2.10
CA VAL A 106 -2.14 23.14 0.98
C VAL A 106 -2.14 21.94 0.05
N SER A 107 -2.02 22.20 -1.26
CA SER A 107 -1.79 21.18 -2.27
C SER A 107 -0.47 20.46 -2.01
N CYS A 108 -0.50 19.14 -1.87
CA CYS A 108 0.68 18.32 -1.65
C CYS A 108 0.96 17.41 -2.86
N SER A 109 2.25 17.17 -3.14
CA SER A 109 2.68 16.03 -3.96
C SER A 109 2.81 14.77 -3.09
N PHE A 110 3.07 13.62 -3.73
CA PHE A 110 3.44 12.39 -3.04
C PHE A 110 4.70 11.81 -3.69
N ASP A 111 5.55 11.20 -2.86
CA ASP A 111 6.66 10.35 -3.29
C ASP A 111 6.41 8.93 -2.78
N LEU A 112 6.80 7.92 -3.56
CA LEU A 112 6.70 6.52 -3.16
C LEU A 112 8.10 5.90 -3.07
N LEU A 113 8.52 5.60 -1.85
CA LEU A 113 9.81 4.97 -1.57
C LEU A 113 9.61 3.49 -1.20
N ILE A 114 10.37 2.60 -1.85
CA ILE A 114 10.41 1.18 -1.49
C ILE A 114 11.83 0.84 -1.03
N TYR A 115 11.94 0.44 0.24
CA TYR A 115 13.21 0.02 0.84
C TYR A 115 13.41 -1.47 0.59
N THR A 116 14.58 -1.83 0.06
CA THR A 116 14.93 -3.19 -0.37
C THR A 116 16.31 -3.60 0.20
N ASP A 117 16.71 -4.84 -0.03
CA ASP A 117 18.03 -5.33 0.33
C ASP A 117 19.13 -4.58 -0.46
N LYS A 118 20.22 -4.20 0.21
CA LYS A 118 21.29 -3.37 -0.39
C LYS A 118 22.00 -3.99 -1.60
N ASP A 119 21.96 -5.32 -1.70
CA ASP A 119 22.59 -6.08 -2.78
C ASP A 119 21.62 -6.33 -3.96
N LEU A 120 20.39 -5.77 -3.91
CA LEU A 120 19.40 -5.91 -4.96
C LEU A 120 19.76 -5.05 -6.18
N VAL A 121 19.71 -5.65 -7.36
CA VAL A 121 19.92 -4.94 -8.63
C VAL A 121 18.74 -3.98 -8.87
N VAL A 122 19.03 -2.68 -8.89
CA VAL A 122 18.06 -1.62 -9.21
C VAL A 122 17.58 -1.77 -10.66
N PRO A 123 16.27 -1.92 -10.93
CA PRO A 123 15.75 -2.02 -12.30
C PRO A 123 15.86 -0.68 -13.06
N GLU A 124 15.94 -0.72 -14.39
CA GLU A 124 16.21 0.44 -15.28
C GLU A 124 15.34 1.69 -15.06
N LYS A 125 14.09 1.52 -14.61
CA LYS A 125 13.13 2.63 -14.36
C LYS A 125 13.10 3.11 -12.91
N TRP A 126 13.97 2.57 -12.06
CA TRP A 126 14.06 2.90 -10.64
C TRP A 126 15.41 3.58 -10.36
N GLU A 127 15.44 4.41 -9.33
CA GLU A 127 16.64 5.10 -8.87
C GLU A 127 16.80 4.95 -7.37
N GLU A 128 18.05 5.01 -6.89
CA GLU A 128 18.31 5.12 -5.46
C GLU A 128 17.93 6.53 -4.98
N SER A 129 16.99 6.61 -4.05
CA SER A 129 16.53 7.88 -3.48
C SER A 129 17.04 8.08 -2.06
N GLY A 130 17.15 9.35 -1.66
CA GLY A 130 17.48 9.72 -0.29
C GLY A 130 16.35 9.38 0.69
N SER A 131 16.72 9.06 1.93
CA SER A 131 15.76 8.84 3.01
C SER A 131 15.00 10.13 3.34
N GLN A 132 13.72 10.20 2.98
CA GLN A 132 12.83 11.32 3.33
C GLN A 132 12.39 11.24 4.80
N PHE A 133 13.24 11.71 5.72
CA PHE A 133 12.91 11.77 7.14
C PHE A 133 11.98 12.93 7.47
N ILE A 134 10.92 12.65 8.23
CA ILE A 134 10.05 13.68 8.83
C ILE A 134 10.61 14.03 10.21
N THR A 135 10.87 15.31 10.45
CA THR A 135 11.28 15.82 11.77
C THR A 135 10.08 16.38 12.54
N ASN A 136 10.11 16.27 13.87
CA ASN A 136 9.01 16.69 14.76
C ASN A 136 7.67 16.01 14.42
N SER A 137 7.69 14.68 14.32
CA SER A 137 6.51 13.86 14.02
C SER A 137 5.98 13.08 15.22
N GLU A 138 4.67 12.89 15.26
CA GLU A 138 4.02 11.83 16.02
C GLU A 138 3.76 10.62 15.13
N GLU A 139 3.73 9.43 15.72
CA GLU A 139 3.51 8.16 15.03
C GLU A 139 2.21 7.51 15.51
N VAL A 140 1.41 7.04 14.56
CA VAL A 140 0.23 6.21 14.83
C VAL A 140 0.45 4.86 14.15
N CYS A 141 0.58 3.82 14.96
CA CYS A 141 0.61 2.44 14.49
C CYS A 141 -0.80 1.96 14.17
N LEU A 142 -0.98 1.39 13.00
CA LEU A 142 -2.20 0.70 12.57
C LEU A 142 -2.05 -0.81 12.79
N CYS A 143 -3.15 -1.56 12.65
CA CYS A 143 -3.12 -3.01 12.57
C CYS A 143 -2.09 -3.50 11.54
N SER A 144 -1.41 -4.59 11.90
CA SER A 144 -0.58 -5.37 10.99
C SER A 144 -1.35 -6.58 10.49
N PHE A 145 -0.90 -7.24 9.41
CA PHE A 145 -1.56 -8.44 8.91
C PHE A 145 -0.68 -9.70 8.82
N THR A 146 -1.14 -10.86 9.37
CA THR A 146 -0.65 -12.28 9.57
C THR A 146 -0.93 -13.57 8.66
N THR A 147 -0.34 -13.89 7.47
CA THR A 147 -0.84 -15.02 6.58
C THR A 147 -0.42 -16.36 7.07
N THR A 148 0.85 -16.40 7.49
CA THR A 148 1.93 -17.36 7.19
C THR A 148 3.11 -16.86 6.31
N ILE A 149 2.99 -15.94 5.32
CA ILE A 149 4.09 -15.56 4.35
C ILE A 149 4.56 -14.07 4.24
N HIS A 150 3.76 -12.98 4.05
CA HIS A 150 4.23 -11.54 3.93
C HIS A 150 3.57 -10.38 4.80
N LYS A 151 4.14 -9.86 5.90
CA LYS A 151 3.48 -9.04 6.96
C LYS A 151 3.74 -7.61 6.64
N VAL A 152 2.64 -6.88 6.51
CA VAL A 152 2.70 -5.43 6.51
C VAL A 152 2.28 -5.02 7.92
N ASN A 153 3.24 -4.43 8.63
CA ASN A 153 2.91 -3.50 9.70
C ASN A 153 2.61 -2.16 9.02
N SER A 154 1.57 -1.46 9.45
CA SER A 154 1.22 -0.15 8.90
C SER A 154 1.39 0.90 9.99
N MET A 155 1.95 2.05 9.62
CA MET A 155 2.22 3.17 10.51
C MET A 155 2.12 4.45 9.70
N VAL A 156 1.63 5.53 10.31
CA VAL A 156 1.73 6.88 9.76
C VAL A 156 2.51 7.76 10.72
N ALA A 157 3.53 8.43 10.22
CA ALA A 157 4.21 9.51 10.92
C ALA A 157 3.71 10.84 10.34
N TYR A 158 3.24 11.76 11.17
CA TYR A 158 2.80 13.09 10.73
C TYR A 158 3.51 14.18 11.53
N LYS A 159 3.91 15.26 10.85
CA LYS A 159 4.51 16.43 11.49
C LYS A 159 3.48 17.17 12.32
N ILE A 160 3.80 17.51 13.56
CA ILE A 160 2.95 18.38 14.40
C ILE A 160 2.98 19.80 13.81
N PRO A 161 1.84 20.44 13.51
CA PRO A 161 1.79 21.85 13.13
C PRO A 161 2.32 22.74 14.25
N VAL A 162 3.10 23.76 13.89
CA VAL A 162 3.45 24.83 14.83
C VAL A 162 2.32 25.86 14.77
N ASN A 163 1.83 26.30 15.93
CA ASN A 163 0.91 27.42 16.02
C ASN A 163 1.72 28.72 15.88
N ASP A 164 1.82 29.22 14.65
CA ASP A 164 2.32 30.56 14.32
C ASP A 164 1.18 31.61 14.28
#